data_AF-A0A3D1V733-F1
#
_entry.id   AF-A0A3D1V733-F1
#
_cell.length_a   1.000
_cell.length_b   1.000
_cell.length_c   1.000
_cell.angle_alpha   90.00
_cell.angle_beta   90.00
_cell.angle_gamma   90.00
#
_symmetry.space_group_name_H-M   'P 1'
#
loop_
_entity.id
_entity.type
_entity.pdbx_description
1 polymer ?
#
loop_
_entity_poly.entity_id
_entity_poly.type
_entity_poly.pdbx_seq_one_letter_code
_entity_poly.pdbx_strand_id
1 'polypeptide(L)'
;MSEPLPILRRWLDEHAIRLDDGATAQLTQYLHLLLEANSVMNLTRISDPDAAQIRLLADSLDLLRVIPDDARTLVDIGSGGGVPGLPLA
;
A
#
# COMPACT_ATOMS: atom_id res chain seq x y z
N MET A 1 -14.34 -0.13 -17.63
CA MET A 1 -13.08 0.26 -16.97
C MET A 1 -12.99 -0.60 -15.73
N SER A 2 -11.94 -1.43 -15.58
CA SER A 2 -11.79 -2.26 -14.38
C SER A 2 -11.71 -1.38 -13.13
N GLU A 3 -12.30 -1.85 -12.05
CA GLU A 3 -12.24 -1.21 -10.74
C GLU A 3 -10.78 -1.15 -10.23
N PRO A 4 -10.31 -0.02 -9.68
CA PRO A 4 -8.97 0.07 -9.12
C PRO A 4 -8.85 -0.69 -7.80
N LEU A 5 -7.80 -1.50 -7.67
CA LEU A 5 -7.42 -2.26 -6.46
C LEU A 5 -8.55 -3.11 -5.83
N PRO A 6 -9.23 -3.99 -6.60
CA PRO A 6 -10.41 -4.73 -6.12
C PRO A 6 -10.09 -5.68 -4.94
N ILE A 7 -8.89 -6.25 -4.90
CA ILE A 7 -8.47 -7.16 -3.83
C ILE A 7 -8.22 -6.38 -2.54
N LEU A 8 -7.51 -5.24 -2.65
CA LEU A 8 -7.31 -4.37 -1.49
C LEU A 8 -8.64 -3.86 -0.95
N ARG A 9 -9.57 -3.46 -1.83
CA ARG A 9 -10.88 -2.96 -1.41
C ARG A 9 -11.64 -3.99 -0.58
N ARG A 10 -11.71 -5.23 -1.07
CA ARG A 10 -12.33 -6.32 -0.32
C ARG A 10 -11.65 -6.53 1.03
N TRP A 11 -10.32 -6.51 1.07
CA TRP A 11 -9.58 -6.67 2.31
C TRP A 11 -9.92 -5.54 3.31
N LEU A 12 -9.93 -4.28 2.88
CA LEU A 12 -10.28 -3.12 3.71
C LEU A 12 -11.69 -3.25 4.30
N ASP A 13 -12.66 -3.67 3.48
CA ASP A 13 -14.05 -3.87 3.91
C ASP A 13 -14.16 -4.99 4.96
N GLU A 14 -13.49 -6.13 4.75
CA GLU A 14 -13.43 -7.25 5.73
C GLU A 14 -12.77 -6.84 7.05
N HIS A 15 -11.89 -5.84 7.00
CA HIS A 15 -11.06 -5.37 8.11
C HIS A 15 -11.59 -4.07 8.75
N ALA A 16 -12.69 -3.51 8.23
CA ALA A 16 -13.28 -2.26 8.68
C ALA A 16 -12.29 -1.06 8.72
N ILE A 17 -11.29 -1.06 7.83
CA ILE A 17 -10.37 0.07 7.67
C ILE A 17 -10.97 1.03 6.64
N ARG A 18 -11.02 2.31 7.00
CA ARG A 18 -11.47 3.37 6.10
C ARG A 18 -10.28 4.16 5.61
N LEU A 19 -10.28 4.44 4.31
CA LEU A 19 -9.32 5.31 3.68
C LEU A 19 -9.95 6.68 3.44
N ASP A 20 -9.13 7.72 3.46
CA ASP A 20 -9.54 9.07 3.15
C ASP A 20 -9.87 9.25 1.66
N ASP A 21 -10.59 10.32 1.35
CA ASP A 21 -10.93 10.68 -0.02
C ASP A 21 -9.65 10.84 -0.87
N GLY A 22 -9.55 10.06 -1.94
CA GLY A 22 -8.40 10.09 -2.87
C GLY A 22 -7.26 9.13 -2.53
N ALA A 23 -7.22 8.56 -1.33
CA ALA A 23 -6.17 7.60 -0.93
C ALA A 23 -6.15 6.36 -1.83
N THR A 24 -7.32 5.82 -2.22
CA THR A 24 -7.39 4.71 -3.18
C THR A 24 -6.71 5.05 -4.52
N ALA A 25 -6.88 6.28 -5.01
CA ALA A 25 -6.27 6.71 -6.26
C ALA A 25 -4.75 6.86 -6.12
N GLN A 26 -4.28 7.40 -4.99
CA GLN A 26 -2.86 7.51 -4.68
C GLN A 26 -2.20 6.13 -4.54
N LEU A 27 -2.82 5.20 -3.83
CA LEU A 27 -2.36 3.82 -3.69
C LEU A 27 -2.32 3.11 -5.06
N THR A 28 -3.32 3.36 -5.92
CA THR A 28 -3.34 2.80 -7.28
C THR A 28 -2.16 3.31 -8.11
N GLN A 29 -1.94 4.63 -8.08
CA GLN A 29 -0.83 5.26 -8.79
C GLN A 29 0.52 4.78 -8.25
N TYR A 30 0.66 4.69 -6.92
CA TYR A 30 1.85 4.18 -6.26
C TYR A 30 2.17 2.74 -6.68
N LEU A 31 1.18 1.84 -6.61
CA LEU A 31 1.39 0.44 -6.97
C LEU A 31 1.81 0.28 -8.44
N HIS A 32 1.20 1.07 -9.34
CA HIS A 32 1.60 1.11 -10.74
C HIS A 32 3.06 1.56 -10.90
N LEU A 33 3.43 2.70 -10.33
CA LEU A 33 4.81 3.22 -10.40
C LEU A 33 5.82 2.24 -9.80
N LEU A 34 5.47 1.60 -8.68
CA LEU A 34 6.34 0.61 -8.05
C LEU A 34 6.59 -0.58 -8.95
N LEU A 35 5.55 -1.15 -9.58
CA LEU A 35 5.67 -2.30 -10.47
C LEU A 35 6.40 -1.95 -11.78
N GLU A 36 6.15 -0.76 -12.33
CA GLU A 36 6.88 -0.24 -13.49
C GLU A 36 8.37 -0.10 -13.15
N ALA A 37 8.70 0.58 -12.07
CA ALA A 37 10.07 0.71 -11.59
C ALA A 37 10.71 -0.66 -11.28
N ASN A 38 9.93 -1.59 -10.73
CA ASN A 38 10.40 -2.94 -10.41
C ASN A 38 10.81 -3.74 -11.67
N SER A 39 10.28 -3.39 -12.84
CA SER A 39 10.64 -4.02 -14.10
C SER A 39 12.04 -3.68 -14.59
N VAL A 40 12.62 -2.57 -14.13
CA VAL A 40 13.96 -2.08 -14.53
C VAL A 40 14.97 -2.07 -13.37
N MET A 41 14.50 -2.15 -12.13
CA MET A 41 15.33 -2.28 -10.92
C MET A 41 14.64 -3.17 -9.89
N ASN A 42 15.39 -4.04 -9.20
CA ASN A 42 14.82 -5.00 -8.24
C ASN A 42 14.40 -4.33 -6.91
N LEU A 43 13.31 -3.56 -6.89
CA LEU A 43 12.76 -2.90 -5.69
C LEU A 43 12.03 -3.87 -4.75
N THR A 44 11.41 -4.89 -5.32
CA THR A 44 10.67 -5.92 -4.59
C THR A 44 10.69 -7.24 -5.36
N ARG A 45 10.59 -8.36 -4.65
CA ARG A 45 10.40 -9.69 -5.29
C ARG A 45 8.97 -9.92 -5.77
N ILE A 46 8.07 -8.96 -5.57
CA ILE A 46 6.64 -9.08 -5.89
C ILE A 46 6.39 -8.35 -7.21
N SER A 47 6.09 -9.12 -8.26
CA SER A 47 5.78 -8.60 -9.60
C SER A 47 4.32 -8.79 -9.99
N ASP A 48 3.60 -9.66 -9.28
CA ASP A 48 2.18 -9.93 -9.53
C ASP A 48 1.32 -8.82 -8.90
N PRO A 49 0.50 -8.10 -9.70
CA PRO A 49 -0.31 -6.98 -9.20
C PRO A 49 -1.31 -7.36 -8.11
N ASP A 50 -1.86 -8.57 -8.18
CA ASP A 50 -2.85 -9.05 -7.22
C ASP A 50 -2.18 -9.36 -5.87
N ALA A 51 -1.03 -10.04 -5.90
CA ALA A 51 -0.20 -10.27 -4.73
C ALA A 51 0.33 -8.96 -4.13
N ALA A 52 0.63 -7.95 -4.96
CA ALA A 52 1.15 -6.66 -4.51
C ALA A 52 0.09 -5.87 -3.70
N GLN A 53 -1.19 -5.97 -4.05
CA GLN A 53 -2.29 -5.39 -3.26
C GLN A 53 -2.32 -5.91 -1.82
N ILE A 54 -2.10 -7.21 -1.61
CA ILE A 54 -2.09 -7.79 -0.27
C ILE A 54 -0.74 -7.55 0.42
N ARG A 55 0.34 -7.95 -0.23
CA ARG A 55 1.65 -8.07 0.42
C ARG A 55 2.41 -6.75 0.56
N LEU A 56 2.00 -5.71 -0.16
CA LEU A 56 2.62 -4.39 -0.09
C LEU A 56 1.66 -3.34 0.45
N LEU A 57 0.38 -3.37 0.05
CA LEU A 57 -0.59 -2.37 0.53
C LEU A 57 -1.32 -2.82 1.79
N ALA A 58 -2.04 -3.95 1.77
CA ALA A 58 -2.81 -4.40 2.91
C ALA A 58 -1.95 -4.66 4.16
N ASP A 59 -0.81 -5.36 3.99
CA ASP A 59 0.16 -5.63 5.06
C ASP A 59 0.69 -4.34 5.70
N SER A 60 0.91 -3.29 4.89
CA SER A 60 1.31 -1.98 5.40
C SER A 60 0.17 -1.26 6.14
N LEU A 61 -1.03 -1.28 5.58
CA LEU A 61 -2.20 -0.60 6.15
C LEU A 61 -2.69 -1.26 7.44
N ASP A 62 -2.40 -2.54 7.67
CA ASP A 62 -2.72 -3.21 8.94
C ASP A 62 -1.99 -2.57 10.13
N LEU A 63 -0.86 -1.89 9.88
CA LEU A 63 -0.13 -1.12 10.91
C LEU A 63 -0.96 0.04 11.48
N LEU A 64 -1.97 0.55 10.77
CA LEU A 64 -2.88 1.58 11.29
C LEU A 64 -3.61 1.17 12.57
N ARG A 65 -3.70 -0.14 12.86
CA ARG A 65 -4.32 -0.66 14.09
C ARG A 65 -3.46 -0.55 15.33
N VAL A 66 -2.14 -0.43 15.15
CA VAL A 66 -1.16 -0.48 16.23
C VAL A 66 -0.37 0.82 16.36
N ILE A 67 -0.41 1.67 15.33
CA ILE A 67 0.10 3.05 15.40
C ILE A 67 -0.82 3.84 16.35
N PRO A 68 -0.28 4.54 17.36
CA PRO A 68 -1.08 5.40 18.23
C PRO A 68 -1.81 6.50 17.45
N ASP A 69 -3.08 6.76 17.76
CA ASP A 69 -3.89 7.81 17.11
C ASP A 69 -3.29 9.22 17.24
N ASP A 70 -2.46 9.45 18.28
CA ASP A 70 -1.76 10.70 18.53
C ASP A 70 -0.37 10.77 17.89
N ALA A 71 0.07 9.71 17.20
CA ALA A 71 1.30 9.72 16.43
C ALA A 71 1.25 10.81 15.35
N ARG A 72 2.28 11.66 15.32
CA ARG A 72 2.42 12.75 14.33
C ARG A 72 3.59 12.56 13.38
N THR A 73 4.52 11.68 13.73
CA THR A 73 5.76 11.48 13.00
C THR A 73 6.14 10.01 13.08
N LEU A 74 6.38 9.42 11.92
CA LEU A 74 6.80 8.05 11.75
C LEU A 74 8.11 8.05 10.95
N VAL A 75 8.98 7.09 11.21
CA VAL A 75 10.19 6.85 10.42
C VAL A 75 10.17 5.44 9.89
N ASP A 76 10.35 5.30 8.57
CA ASP A 76 10.47 4.01 7.89
C ASP A 76 11.94 3.77 7.53
N ILE A 77 12.56 2.81 8.22
CA ILE A 77 14.00 2.54 8.10
C ILE A 77 14.21 1.40 7.10
N GLY A 78 14.80 1.72 5.95
CA GLY A 78 15.14 0.74 4.92
C GLY A 78 14.00 0.47 3.92
N SER A 79 13.12 1.44 3.70
CA SER A 79 11.85 1.26 2.98
C SER A 79 11.93 0.78 1.53
N GLY A 80 13.10 0.88 0.86
CA GLY A 80 13.30 0.39 -0.50
C GLY A 80 12.27 0.98 -1.48
N GLY A 81 11.33 0.17 -1.96
CA GLY A 81 10.17 0.62 -2.75
C GLY A 81 9.16 1.51 -2.00
N GLY A 82 9.52 2.02 -0.81
CA GLY A 82 8.69 2.87 0.03
C GLY A 82 7.67 2.11 0.88
N VAL A 83 7.90 0.82 1.17
CA VAL A 83 6.98 -0.01 1.97
C VAL A 83 7.55 -0.19 3.37
N PRO A 84 6.79 0.04 4.46
CA PRO A 84 5.37 0.41 4.51
C PRO A 84 5.07 1.93 4.46
N GLY A 85 6.08 2.80 4.42
CA GLY A 85 5.93 4.24 4.64
C GLY A 85 5.01 4.98 3.65
N LEU A 86 5.10 4.70 2.34
CA LEU A 86 4.25 5.34 1.33
C LEU A 86 2.79 4.87 1.39
N PRO A 87 2.47 3.58 1.57
CA PRO A 87 1.10 3.15 1.85
C PRO A 87 0.46 3.81 3.08
N LEU A 88 1.26 4.19 4.09
CA LEU A 88 0.80 4.82 5.33
C LEU A 88 0.71 6.35 5.27
N ALA A 89 1.21 6.98 4.22
CA ALA A 89 1.38 8.44 4.11
C ALA A 89 0.11 9.18 3.69
#